data_AF-A0A1F9QQE8-F1
#
_entry.id   AF-A0A1F9QQE8-F1
#
_cell.length_a   1.000
_cell.length_b   1.000
_cell.length_c   1.000
_cell.angle_alpha   90.00
_cell.angle_beta   90.00
_cell.angle_gamma   90.00
#
_symmetry.space_group_name_H-M   'P 1'
#
loop_
_entity.id
_entity.type
_entity.pdbx_description
1 polymer ?
#
loop_
_entity_poly.entity_id
_entity_poly.type
_entity_poly.pdbx_seq_one_letter_code
_entity_poly.pdbx_strand_id
1 'polypeptide(L)'
;MKIKILGKGLFYLLLLAAAAVYFTLPVNRVNLRSRLVMLGDLNSDNMWDSRDAALLAAFVENPFGGPADTAYKTDVNHNGLLDGEDVMLLETLYAAGDPYKAREKMEAKKKSFPFPRDFFRYVPETEYVQRPVVAITHKAEETSPLKFLKKARTEKARGYRAALLREVYSEGIRFSLAHARRSPDLDPREKAYGDAKIKRCAALWEKKRHYELLMEITGLTEDAETLTVKGQPAFVAQSLYFRDHLRALLESPLYKDYTAGKKPAEEVLKVIEKYALEDMKIKADLLTLEPPRDYLELKNYADRAKWQYYKSTASRKDFKRLLLFAQYDRRYLRAAARTTRRLEDAPLENHNLPMVLLFREALAIKEGNKLAAVGLIDEAVRIPFSWVKAIPRDKLPASVALENFLLPGNKEDGSDKSRHWNVFGGISLYKSPEESLRLALAREVADFREGGRTPKAMTEFIRDTMANLNGIYYVVSLNPGLLK
;
A
#
# COMPACT_ATOMS: atom_id res chain seq x y z
N MET A 1 5.70 -68.25 13.37
CA MET A 1 5.55 -66.98 14.14
C MET A 1 6.77 -66.05 14.11
N LYS A 2 8.01 -66.54 13.92
CA LYS A 2 9.24 -65.71 13.96
C LYS A 2 9.47 -64.76 12.76
N ILE A 3 8.95 -65.05 11.57
CA ILE A 3 9.16 -64.22 10.35
C ILE A 3 8.38 -62.89 10.40
N LYS A 4 7.19 -62.86 11.03
CA LYS A 4 6.40 -61.63 11.18
C LYS A 4 7.02 -60.62 12.16
N ILE A 5 7.85 -61.08 13.10
CA ILE A 5 8.52 -60.23 14.10
C ILE A 5 9.76 -59.57 13.47
N LEU A 6 10.53 -60.30 12.66
CA LEU A 6 11.68 -59.74 11.93
C LEU A 6 11.25 -58.64 10.94
N GLY A 7 10.16 -58.84 10.20
CA GLY A 7 9.64 -57.85 9.24
C GLY A 7 9.19 -56.54 9.90
N LYS A 8 8.58 -56.62 11.09
CA LYS A 8 8.21 -55.43 11.88
C LYS A 8 9.44 -54.71 12.43
N GLY A 9 10.43 -55.46 12.92
CA GLY A 9 11.68 -54.88 13.42
C GLY A 9 12.43 -54.09 12.34
N LEU A 10 12.55 -54.66 11.14
CA LEU A 10 13.19 -54.00 9.99
C LEU A 10 12.40 -52.76 9.54
N PHE A 11 11.07 -52.82 9.57
CA PHE A 11 10.21 -51.69 9.23
C PHE A 11 10.34 -50.53 10.23
N TYR A 12 10.41 -50.81 11.54
CA TYR A 12 10.66 -49.78 12.55
C TYR A 12 12.06 -49.19 12.44
N LEU A 13 13.07 -50.00 12.09
CA LEU A 13 14.44 -49.53 11.87
C LEU A 13 14.53 -48.61 10.64
N LEU A 14 13.83 -48.93 9.56
CA LEU A 14 13.73 -48.08 8.37
C LEU A 14 12.97 -46.77 8.67
N LEU A 15 11.89 -46.82 9.44
CA LEU A 15 11.16 -45.62 9.88
C LEU A 15 12.03 -44.72 10.78
N LEU A 16 12.78 -45.31 11.71
CA LEU A 16 13.70 -44.58 12.58
C LEU A 16 14.86 -43.98 11.80
N ALA A 17 15.41 -44.70 10.82
CA ALA A 17 16.46 -44.18 9.93
C ALA A 17 15.93 -43.04 9.03
N ALA A 18 14.72 -43.18 8.46
CA ALA A 18 14.09 -42.13 7.67
C ALA A 18 13.75 -40.89 8.51
N ALA A 19 13.25 -41.09 9.74
CA ALA A 19 13.02 -40.01 10.68
C ALA A 19 14.35 -39.33 11.09
N ALA A 20 15.39 -40.11 11.38
CA ALA A 20 16.71 -39.58 11.69
C ALA A 20 17.25 -38.74 10.52
N VAL A 21 17.16 -39.21 9.27
CA VAL A 21 17.54 -38.43 8.08
C VAL A 21 16.67 -37.17 7.93
N TYR A 22 15.36 -37.26 8.14
CA TYR A 22 14.45 -36.11 8.07
C TYR A 22 14.74 -35.04 9.14
N PHE A 23 15.06 -35.46 10.36
CA PHE A 23 15.36 -34.56 11.49
C PHE A 23 16.83 -34.11 11.54
N THR A 24 17.74 -34.77 10.83
CA THR A 24 19.16 -34.37 10.73
C THR A 24 19.50 -33.61 9.45
N LEU A 25 18.62 -33.65 8.44
CA LEU A 25 18.73 -32.75 7.30
C LEU A 25 18.54 -31.31 7.79
N PRO A 26 19.50 -30.40 7.55
CA PRO A 26 19.37 -29.02 7.97
C PRO A 26 18.11 -28.40 7.33
N VAL A 27 17.19 -27.99 8.18
CA VAL A 27 15.91 -27.37 7.80
C VAL A 27 16.13 -25.99 7.14
N ASN A 28 17.32 -25.40 7.32
CA ASN A 28 17.78 -24.24 6.58
C ASN A 28 18.23 -24.65 5.17
N ARG A 29 17.28 -25.01 4.33
CA ARG A 29 17.52 -25.06 2.89
C ARG A 29 17.64 -23.63 2.39
N VAL A 30 18.87 -23.18 2.21
CA VAL A 30 19.13 -22.03 1.34
C VAL A 30 18.48 -22.38 0.00
N ASN A 31 17.55 -21.53 -0.46
CA ASN A 31 16.89 -21.74 -1.74
C ASN A 31 17.97 -21.87 -2.82
N LEU A 32 17.80 -22.78 -3.80
CA LEU A 32 18.79 -23.03 -4.87
C LEU A 32 19.16 -21.75 -5.66
N ARG A 33 18.34 -20.69 -5.53
CA ARG A 33 18.61 -19.34 -6.03
C ARG A 33 18.56 -18.32 -4.90
N SER A 34 19.61 -18.31 -4.09
CA SER A 34 19.86 -17.27 -3.09
C SER A 34 21.13 -16.51 -3.45
N ARG A 35 21.10 -15.19 -3.29
CA ARG A 35 22.29 -14.35 -3.35
C ARG A 35 22.92 -14.26 -1.97
N LEU A 36 24.25 -14.25 -1.91
CA LEU A 36 24.96 -13.84 -0.71
C LEU A 36 24.97 -12.32 -0.64
N VAL A 37 24.54 -11.78 0.48
CA VAL A 37 24.49 -10.34 0.77
C VAL A 37 25.47 -10.07 1.89
N MET A 38 26.45 -9.23 1.60
CA MET A 38 27.35 -8.65 2.59
C MET A 38 26.66 -7.42 3.19
N LEU A 39 26.34 -7.47 4.47
CA LEU A 39 25.73 -6.36 5.20
C LEU A 39 26.78 -5.29 5.45
N GLY A 40 26.38 -4.02 5.43
CA GLY A 40 27.29 -2.88 5.47
C GLY A 40 28.07 -2.61 4.17
N ASP A 41 28.12 -3.53 3.21
CA ASP A 41 28.71 -3.24 1.89
C ASP A 41 27.67 -2.47 1.04
N LEU A 42 27.67 -1.14 1.14
CA LEU A 42 26.61 -0.30 0.58
C LEU A 42 26.79 -0.04 -0.93
N ASN A 43 28.00 -0.20 -1.46
CA ASN A 43 28.31 -0.04 -2.88
C ASN A 43 28.38 -1.38 -3.66
N SER A 44 28.31 -2.53 -2.96
CA SER A 44 28.40 -3.88 -3.52
C SER A 44 29.76 -4.24 -4.14
N ASP A 45 30.86 -3.68 -3.62
CA ASP A 45 32.23 -3.99 -4.07
C ASP A 45 32.93 -5.07 -3.24
N ASN A 46 32.19 -5.69 -2.31
CA ASN A 46 32.66 -6.72 -1.39
C ASN A 46 33.78 -6.25 -0.45
N MET A 47 33.84 -4.96 -0.14
CA MET A 47 34.71 -4.40 0.88
C MET A 47 33.88 -3.69 1.95
N TRP A 48 34.51 -3.44 3.09
CA TRP A 48 34.02 -2.52 4.11
C TRP A 48 35.03 -1.42 4.25
N ASP A 49 34.75 -0.23 3.75
CA ASP A 49 35.75 0.85 3.77
C ASP A 49 35.16 2.25 3.94
N SER A 50 36.00 3.27 3.74
CA SER A 50 35.59 4.67 3.84
C SER A 50 34.51 5.09 2.84
N ARG A 51 34.38 4.38 1.70
CA ARG A 51 33.33 4.64 0.71
C ARG A 51 31.98 4.16 1.26
N ASP A 52 31.93 3.02 1.93
CA ASP A 52 30.72 2.58 2.64
C ASP A 52 30.37 3.50 3.81
N ALA A 53 31.37 4.02 4.52
CA ALA A 53 31.14 5.02 5.56
C ALA A 53 30.50 6.30 5.02
N ALA A 54 30.98 6.79 3.86
CA ALA A 54 30.38 7.94 3.19
C ALA A 54 28.95 7.65 2.71
N LEU A 55 28.69 6.44 2.20
CA LEU A 55 27.36 6.01 1.81
C LEU A 55 26.42 5.84 3.00
N LEU A 56 26.91 5.36 4.14
CA LEU A 56 26.11 5.27 5.36
C LEU A 56 25.72 6.65 5.86
N ALA A 57 26.65 7.61 5.87
CA ALA A 57 26.36 8.99 6.24
C ALA A 57 25.29 9.61 5.32
N ALA A 58 25.42 9.43 4.01
CA ALA A 58 24.41 9.87 3.05
C ALA A 58 23.06 9.16 3.23
N PHE A 59 23.07 7.86 3.52
CA PHE A 59 21.88 7.07 3.78
C PHE A 59 21.17 7.49 5.07
N VAL A 60 21.90 7.80 6.14
CA VAL A 60 21.34 8.30 7.41
C VAL A 60 20.61 9.63 7.22
N GLU A 61 21.07 10.50 6.34
CA GLU A 61 20.39 11.77 6.01
C GLU A 61 19.14 11.58 5.14
N ASN A 62 19.05 10.48 4.38
CA ASN A 62 17.88 10.13 3.57
C ASN A 62 17.65 8.61 3.49
N PRO A 63 17.16 7.97 4.56
CA PRO A 63 17.07 6.51 4.66
C PRO A 63 16.02 5.88 3.72
N PHE A 64 15.22 6.72 3.05
CA PHE A 64 14.17 6.31 2.12
C PHE A 64 14.51 6.58 0.65
N GLY A 65 15.61 7.28 0.35
CA GLY A 65 15.96 7.72 -1.01
C GLY A 65 16.61 6.67 -1.90
N GLY A 66 17.12 5.57 -1.33
CA GLY A 66 17.78 4.49 -2.08
C GLY A 66 16.91 3.24 -2.23
N PRO A 67 17.36 2.21 -2.99
CA PRO A 67 16.69 0.92 -3.10
C PRO A 67 16.49 0.21 -1.75
N ALA A 68 15.49 -0.67 -1.66
CA ALA A 68 15.21 -1.43 -0.44
C ALA A 68 16.39 -2.35 -0.05
N ASP A 69 17.13 -2.84 -1.04
CA ASP A 69 18.32 -3.66 -0.82
C ASP A 69 19.43 -2.92 -0.08
N THR A 70 19.67 -1.64 -0.39
CA THR A 70 20.66 -0.83 0.33
C THR A 70 20.24 -0.62 1.78
N ALA A 71 18.96 -0.32 2.01
CA ALA A 71 18.42 -0.18 3.36
C ALA A 71 18.46 -1.49 4.15
N TYR A 72 18.24 -2.63 3.51
CA TYR A 72 18.33 -3.94 4.15
C TYR A 72 19.76 -4.23 4.66
N LYS A 73 20.78 -3.80 3.93
CA LYS A 73 22.18 -3.99 4.33
C LYS A 73 22.58 -3.22 5.59
N THR A 74 21.76 -2.28 6.07
CA THR A 74 22.08 -1.51 7.28
C THR A 74 21.57 -2.15 8.58
N ASP A 75 20.65 -3.12 8.52
CA ASP A 75 20.15 -3.86 9.69
C ASP A 75 21.12 -5.00 10.03
N VAL A 76 22.22 -4.65 10.69
CA VAL A 76 23.34 -5.59 10.94
C VAL A 76 23.12 -6.46 12.17
N ASN A 77 22.26 -6.03 13.10
CA ASN A 77 21.85 -6.83 14.25
C ASN A 77 20.59 -7.69 13.98
N HIS A 78 19.98 -7.54 12.80
CA HIS A 78 18.85 -8.33 12.29
C HIS A 78 17.58 -8.20 13.12
N ASN A 79 17.38 -7.05 13.75
CA ASN A 79 16.22 -6.81 14.60
C ASN A 79 15.05 -6.16 13.82
N GLY A 80 15.23 -5.89 12.52
CA GLY A 80 14.24 -5.26 11.65
C GLY A 80 14.20 -3.73 11.76
N LEU A 81 15.18 -3.13 12.42
CA LEU A 81 15.32 -1.70 12.66
C LEU A 81 16.60 -1.16 12.04
N LEU A 82 16.63 0.15 11.88
CA LEU A 82 17.83 0.92 11.72
C LEU A 82 17.89 1.86 12.93
N ASP A 83 18.70 1.51 13.91
CA ASP A 83 18.87 2.31 15.12
C ASP A 83 20.34 2.71 15.36
N GLY A 84 20.61 3.33 16.52
CA GLY A 84 21.95 3.82 16.84
C GLY A 84 22.96 2.69 17.06
N GLU A 85 22.52 1.47 17.38
CA GLU A 85 23.41 0.30 17.49
C GLU A 85 23.90 -0.10 16.10
N ASP A 86 23.00 -0.20 15.11
CA ASP A 86 23.37 -0.54 13.74
C ASP A 86 24.40 0.44 13.16
N VAL A 87 24.15 1.74 13.31
CA VAL A 87 25.07 2.79 12.84
C VAL A 87 26.44 2.65 13.52
N MET A 88 26.47 2.44 14.84
CA MET A 88 27.72 2.26 15.58
C MET A 88 28.49 1.00 15.15
N LEU A 89 27.78 -0.10 14.92
CA LEU A 89 28.38 -1.36 14.46
C LEU A 89 29.00 -1.19 13.06
N LEU A 90 28.28 -0.53 12.15
CA LEU A 90 28.75 -0.26 10.79
C LEU A 90 29.95 0.70 10.77
N GLU A 91 29.90 1.80 11.51
CA GLU A 91 31.04 2.73 11.62
C GLU A 91 32.29 2.03 12.17
N THR A 92 32.11 1.16 13.16
CA THR A 92 33.21 0.34 13.72
C THR A 92 33.77 -0.63 12.69
N LEU A 93 32.90 -1.24 11.88
CA LEU A 93 33.28 -2.16 10.81
C LEU A 93 34.10 -1.45 9.73
N TYR A 94 33.61 -0.31 9.22
CA TYR A 94 34.30 0.45 8.18
C TYR A 94 35.64 1.02 8.63
N ALA A 95 35.74 1.45 9.90
CA ALA A 95 37.00 1.94 10.47
C ALA A 95 38.06 0.83 10.64
N ALA A 96 37.65 -0.43 10.73
CA ALA A 96 38.57 -1.56 10.82
C ALA A 96 38.89 -2.18 9.45
N GLY A 97 37.96 -2.09 8.50
CA GLY A 97 38.01 -2.73 7.18
C GLY A 97 37.95 -4.26 7.23
N ASP A 98 37.77 -4.83 8.42
CA ASP A 98 37.81 -6.26 8.69
C ASP A 98 36.96 -6.55 9.93
N PRO A 99 35.96 -7.45 9.84
CA PRO A 99 35.03 -7.76 10.92
C PRO A 99 35.71 -8.48 12.09
N TYR A 100 36.80 -9.21 11.87
CA TYR A 100 37.58 -9.83 12.94
C TYR A 100 38.28 -8.75 13.76
N LYS A 101 38.95 -7.79 13.09
CA LYS A 101 39.60 -6.66 13.77
C LYS A 101 38.62 -5.73 14.45
N ALA A 102 37.45 -5.48 13.83
CA ALA A 102 36.38 -4.69 14.43
C ALA A 102 35.91 -5.31 15.75
N ARG A 103 35.71 -6.63 15.75
CA ARG A 103 35.33 -7.40 16.93
C ARG A 103 36.38 -7.36 18.02
N GLU A 104 37.65 -7.63 17.71
CA GLU A 104 38.74 -7.57 18.69
C GLU A 104 38.82 -6.20 19.37
N LYS A 105 38.69 -5.11 18.60
CA LYS A 105 38.66 -3.73 19.13
C LYS A 105 37.48 -3.48 20.06
N MET A 106 36.32 -4.10 19.82
CA MET A 106 35.11 -3.95 20.65
C MET A 106 35.16 -4.82 21.91
N GLU A 107 35.65 -6.05 21.79
CA GLU A 107 35.88 -6.95 22.92
C GLU A 107 36.91 -6.37 23.89
N ALA A 108 37.98 -5.72 23.39
CA ALA A 108 38.94 -4.97 24.20
C ALA A 108 38.28 -3.84 25.03
N LYS A 109 37.17 -3.28 24.53
CA LYS A 109 36.35 -2.28 25.24
C LYS A 109 35.21 -2.90 26.07
N LYS A 110 35.18 -4.22 26.22
CA LYS A 110 34.10 -4.98 26.89
C LYS A 110 32.72 -4.72 26.29
N LYS A 111 32.65 -4.44 24.98
CA LYS A 111 31.40 -4.27 24.23
C LYS A 111 31.15 -5.48 23.34
N SER A 112 29.88 -5.83 23.17
CA SER A 112 29.48 -6.88 22.22
C SER A 112 29.65 -6.40 20.78
N PHE A 113 29.99 -7.33 19.88
CA PHE A 113 30.03 -7.12 18.45
C PHE A 113 29.63 -8.44 17.75
N PRO A 114 28.86 -8.39 16.64
CA PRO A 114 28.45 -9.59 15.90
C PRO A 114 29.64 -10.47 15.50
N PHE A 115 29.42 -11.77 15.29
CA PHE A 115 30.47 -12.60 14.69
C PHE A 115 30.65 -12.21 13.23
N PRO A 116 31.87 -12.31 12.66
CA PRO A 116 32.13 -11.99 11.25
C PRO A 116 31.15 -12.64 10.26
N ARG A 117 30.74 -13.88 10.51
CA ARG A 117 29.75 -14.59 9.69
C ARG A 117 28.35 -13.97 9.70
N ASP A 118 28.02 -13.22 10.75
CA ASP A 118 26.68 -12.63 10.94
C ASP A 118 26.47 -11.41 10.03
N PHE A 119 27.55 -10.88 9.44
CA PHE A 119 27.50 -9.84 8.39
C PHE A 119 27.21 -10.42 7.00
N PHE A 120 27.01 -11.73 6.86
CA PHE A 120 26.68 -12.37 5.59
C PHE A 120 25.31 -13.03 5.65
N ARG A 121 24.45 -12.73 4.67
CA ARG A 121 23.08 -13.26 4.59
C ARG A 121 22.80 -13.89 3.23
N TYR A 122 22.22 -15.09 3.25
CA TYR A 122 21.65 -15.68 2.04
C TYR A 122 20.21 -15.19 1.88
N VAL A 123 19.97 -14.35 0.87
CA VAL A 123 18.63 -13.84 0.56
C VAL A 123 18.13 -14.54 -0.71
N PRO A 124 17.05 -15.32 -0.64
CA PRO A 124 16.41 -15.88 -1.83
C PRO A 124 16.02 -14.79 -2.83
N GLU A 125 16.29 -15.01 -4.12
CA GLU A 125 15.83 -14.11 -5.19
C GLU A 125 14.29 -14.01 -5.28
N THR A 126 13.61 -14.93 -4.60
CA THR A 126 12.16 -15.03 -4.55
C THR A 126 11.54 -14.37 -3.34
N GLU A 127 12.33 -13.76 -2.46
CA GLU A 127 11.86 -13.16 -1.21
C GLU A 127 11.72 -11.64 -1.35
N TYR A 128 10.71 -11.09 -0.67
CA TYR A 128 10.53 -9.64 -0.57
C TYR A 128 11.52 -9.06 0.44
N VAL A 129 12.33 -8.10 0.03
CA VAL A 129 13.27 -7.43 0.93
C VAL A 129 12.54 -6.28 1.64
N GLN A 130 12.18 -6.53 2.90
CA GLN A 130 11.56 -5.53 3.75
C GLN A 130 12.60 -4.51 4.23
N ARG A 131 12.34 -3.22 4.02
CA ARG A 131 13.16 -2.16 4.60
C ARG A 131 13.08 -2.19 6.13
N PRO A 132 14.19 -1.99 6.86
CA PRO A 132 14.14 -1.83 8.31
C PRO A 132 13.31 -0.60 8.73
N VAL A 133 12.74 -0.63 9.94
CA VAL A 133 12.06 0.55 10.52
C VAL A 133 13.11 1.54 10.98
N VAL A 134 13.03 2.77 10.51
CA VAL A 134 13.96 3.83 10.93
C VAL A 134 13.66 4.23 12.37
N ALA A 135 14.62 4.04 13.26
CA ALA A 135 14.54 4.35 14.69
C ALA A 135 15.71 5.23 15.19
N ILE A 136 16.68 5.53 14.33
CA ILE A 136 17.71 6.55 14.58
C ILE A 136 17.11 7.93 14.86
N THR A 137 17.83 8.76 15.61
CA THR A 137 17.47 10.18 15.76
C THR A 137 17.79 10.90 14.45
N HIS A 138 16.83 11.64 13.91
CA HIS A 138 16.95 12.26 12.58
C HIS A 138 16.62 13.75 12.61
N LYS A 139 17.39 14.58 11.87
CA LYS A 139 17.22 16.06 11.84
C LYS A 139 15.84 16.52 11.39
N ALA A 140 15.25 15.80 10.43
CA ALA A 140 13.87 16.07 9.96
C ALA A 140 12.80 16.03 11.07
N GLU A 141 13.09 15.46 12.24
CA GLU A 141 12.22 15.51 13.42
C GLU A 141 11.93 16.97 13.86
N GLU A 142 12.92 17.86 13.78
CA GLU A 142 12.84 19.23 14.28
C GLU A 142 12.01 20.13 13.37
N THR A 143 12.15 19.94 12.05
CA THR A 143 11.44 20.71 11.02
C THR A 143 10.12 20.06 10.61
N SER A 144 9.78 18.89 11.16
CA SER A 144 8.59 18.15 10.77
C SER A 144 7.31 18.96 10.97
N PRO A 145 6.35 18.88 10.03
CA PRO A 145 4.98 19.33 10.28
C PRO A 145 4.27 18.49 11.36
N LEU A 146 4.68 17.23 11.56
CA LEU A 146 4.14 16.33 12.59
C LEU A 146 4.82 16.60 13.94
N LYS A 147 4.30 17.57 14.71
CA LYS A 147 4.92 18.04 15.97
C LYS A 147 5.05 16.99 17.08
N PHE A 148 4.42 15.82 16.92
CA PHE A 148 4.48 14.73 17.89
C PHE A 148 5.60 13.71 17.64
N LEU A 149 6.37 13.78 16.54
CA LEU A 149 7.35 12.72 16.19
C LEU A 149 8.40 12.46 17.29
N LYS A 150 8.94 13.51 17.91
CA LYS A 150 9.85 13.38 19.05
C LYS A 150 9.26 12.56 20.20
N LYS A 151 7.99 12.83 20.51
CA LYS A 151 7.25 12.08 21.53
C LYS A 151 7.04 10.63 21.10
N ALA A 152 6.64 10.39 19.85
CA ALA A 152 6.47 9.03 19.31
C ALA A 152 7.75 8.17 19.43
N ARG A 153 8.93 8.75 19.21
CA ARG A 153 10.22 8.03 19.38
C ARG A 153 10.57 7.75 20.84
N THR A 154 10.37 8.73 21.72
CA THR A 154 10.84 8.67 23.12
C THR A 154 9.85 8.02 24.09
N GLU A 155 8.58 7.90 23.70
CA GLU A 155 7.55 7.37 24.58
C GLU A 155 7.80 5.89 24.92
N LYS A 156 7.84 5.59 26.22
CA LYS A 156 8.01 4.22 26.70
C LYS A 156 6.73 3.43 26.45
N ALA A 157 6.83 2.41 25.61
CA ALA A 157 5.77 1.44 25.35
C ALA A 157 6.34 0.02 25.29
N ARG A 158 5.46 -0.99 25.33
CA ARG A 158 5.81 -2.41 25.19
C ARG A 158 4.90 -3.11 24.18
N GLY A 159 5.36 -4.25 23.68
CA GLY A 159 4.59 -5.10 22.77
C GLY A 159 4.14 -4.36 21.50
N TYR A 160 2.92 -4.63 21.07
CA TYR A 160 2.35 -4.08 19.83
C TYR A 160 2.36 -2.55 19.78
N ARG A 161 2.08 -1.87 20.90
CA ARG A 161 2.09 -0.40 20.96
C ARG A 161 3.48 0.17 20.69
N ALA A 162 4.55 -0.47 21.19
CA ALA A 162 5.91 -0.04 20.91
C ALA A 162 6.26 -0.19 19.43
N ALA A 163 5.83 -1.28 18.80
CA ALA A 163 6.02 -1.46 17.36
C ALA A 163 5.29 -0.38 16.55
N LEU A 164 4.03 -0.08 16.90
CA LEU A 164 3.27 0.99 16.25
C LEU A 164 3.93 2.36 16.40
N LEU A 165 4.43 2.72 17.58
CA LEU A 165 5.10 4.01 17.78
C LEU A 165 6.38 4.14 16.95
N ARG A 166 7.16 3.05 16.81
CA ARG A 166 8.34 3.03 15.92
C ARG A 166 7.94 3.18 14.45
N GLU A 167 6.90 2.47 14.01
CA GLU A 167 6.40 2.60 12.63
C GLU A 167 5.85 4.01 12.37
N VAL A 168 5.11 4.60 13.32
CA VAL A 168 4.64 6.01 13.25
C VAL A 168 5.81 6.97 13.14
N TYR A 169 6.88 6.76 13.92
CA TYR A 169 8.09 7.58 13.84
C TYR A 169 8.78 7.44 12.48
N SER A 170 9.06 6.22 12.04
CA SER A 170 9.73 5.92 10.78
C SER A 170 8.97 6.51 9.59
N GLU A 171 7.66 6.26 9.50
CA GLU A 171 6.82 6.78 8.42
C GLU A 171 6.68 8.32 8.53
N GLY A 172 6.67 8.86 9.74
CA GLY A 172 6.66 10.30 9.99
C GLY A 172 7.94 11.00 9.51
N ILE A 173 9.12 10.40 9.70
CA ILE A 173 10.37 10.91 9.14
C ILE A 173 10.34 10.86 7.61
N ARG A 174 9.85 9.76 7.03
CA ARG A 174 9.67 9.62 5.57
C ARG A 174 8.79 10.72 5.00
N PHE A 175 7.63 10.93 5.60
CA PHE A 175 6.73 12.02 5.24
C PHE A 175 7.43 13.39 5.38
N SER A 176 8.14 13.64 6.48
CA SER A 176 8.79 14.92 6.73
C SER A 176 9.84 15.27 5.68
N LEU A 177 10.64 14.29 5.25
CA LEU A 177 11.61 14.42 4.17
C LEU A 177 10.92 14.69 2.82
N ALA A 178 9.91 13.90 2.48
CA ALA A 178 9.16 14.07 1.23
C ALA A 178 8.42 15.42 1.17
N HIS A 179 7.79 15.81 2.27
CA HIS A 179 7.10 17.09 2.42
C HIS A 179 8.07 18.26 2.32
N ALA A 180 9.22 18.24 3.01
CA ALA A 180 10.22 19.31 2.93
C ALA A 180 10.67 19.54 1.49
N ARG A 181 10.99 18.47 0.76
CA ARG A 181 11.39 18.52 -0.66
C ARG A 181 10.30 19.12 -1.56
N ARG A 182 9.03 18.88 -1.27
CA ARG A 182 7.92 19.27 -2.16
C ARG A 182 7.15 20.50 -1.78
N SER A 183 7.15 20.87 -0.51
CA SER A 183 6.35 21.98 0.03
C SER A 183 6.52 23.31 -0.73
N PRO A 184 7.70 23.67 -1.27
CA PRO A 184 7.83 24.89 -2.08
C PRO A 184 7.02 24.85 -3.38
N ASP A 185 6.75 23.65 -3.88
CA ASP A 185 6.19 23.36 -5.19
C ASP A 185 4.77 22.79 -5.14
N LEU A 186 4.10 22.77 -3.98
CA LEU A 186 2.72 22.29 -3.91
C LEU A 186 1.75 23.29 -4.53
N ASP A 187 0.81 22.78 -5.32
CA ASP A 187 -0.35 23.57 -5.74
C ASP A 187 -1.15 24.00 -4.48
N PRO A 188 -1.76 25.20 -4.45
CA PRO A 188 -2.53 25.65 -3.30
C PRO A 188 -3.60 24.67 -2.82
N ARG A 189 -4.22 23.91 -3.73
CA ARG A 189 -5.23 22.89 -3.38
C ARG A 189 -4.58 21.68 -2.72
N GLU A 190 -3.46 21.22 -3.25
CA GLU A 190 -2.69 20.12 -2.66
C GLU A 190 -2.22 20.47 -1.26
N LYS A 191 -1.75 21.71 -1.08
CA LYS A 191 -1.36 22.25 0.22
C LYS A 191 -2.52 22.22 1.20
N ALA A 192 -3.70 22.71 0.80
CA ALA A 192 -4.89 22.69 1.67
C ALA A 192 -5.30 21.27 2.08
N TYR A 193 -5.27 20.31 1.15
CA TYR A 193 -5.54 18.90 1.44
C TYR A 193 -4.50 18.28 2.38
N GLY A 194 -3.21 18.58 2.15
CA GLY A 194 -2.12 18.14 3.02
C GLY A 194 -2.26 18.69 4.45
N ASP A 195 -2.56 19.99 4.59
CA ASP A 195 -2.75 20.65 5.88
C ASP A 195 -3.93 20.04 6.67
N ALA A 196 -5.02 19.69 5.99
CA ALA A 196 -6.16 19.02 6.63
C ALA A 196 -5.79 17.63 7.19
N LYS A 197 -5.04 16.84 6.41
CA LYS A 197 -4.54 15.52 6.86
C LYS A 197 -3.53 15.64 8.00
N ILE A 198 -2.63 16.63 7.97
CA ILE A 198 -1.69 16.92 9.07
C ILE A 198 -2.45 17.22 10.37
N LYS A 199 -3.50 18.06 10.31
CA LYS A 199 -4.37 18.35 11.46
C LYS A 199 -5.07 17.09 11.98
N ARG A 200 -5.53 16.22 11.08
CA ARG A 200 -6.12 14.93 11.44
C ARG A 200 -5.12 14.01 12.15
N CYS A 201 -3.87 13.95 11.69
CA CYS A 201 -2.81 13.21 12.38
C CYS A 201 -2.61 13.73 13.82
N ALA A 202 -2.58 15.05 14.03
CA ALA A 202 -2.48 15.62 15.37
C ALA A 202 -3.65 15.20 16.26
N ALA A 203 -4.89 15.25 15.77
CA ALA A 203 -6.07 14.81 16.51
C ALA A 203 -6.06 13.31 16.83
N LEU A 204 -5.58 12.46 15.92
CA LEU A 204 -5.44 11.01 16.13
C LEU A 204 -4.36 10.71 17.19
N TRP A 205 -3.26 11.45 17.17
CA TRP A 205 -2.21 11.37 18.18
C TRP A 205 -2.74 11.73 19.58
N GLU A 206 -3.45 12.84 19.73
CA GLU A 206 -4.05 13.26 21.00
C GLU A 206 -5.02 12.21 21.57
N LYS A 207 -5.79 11.58 20.68
CA LYS A 207 -6.72 10.48 21.03
C LYS A 207 -6.03 9.12 21.21
N LYS A 208 -4.70 9.04 21.10
CA LYS A 208 -3.91 7.80 21.19
C LYS A 208 -4.33 6.70 20.21
N ARG A 209 -4.92 7.09 19.07
CA ARG A 209 -5.35 6.20 17.98
C ARG A 209 -4.18 5.87 17.05
N HIS A 210 -3.17 5.18 17.58
CA HIS A 210 -1.87 5.00 16.90
C HIS A 210 -1.95 4.22 15.58
N TYR A 211 -2.86 3.25 15.46
CA TYR A 211 -3.01 2.48 14.23
C TYR A 211 -3.62 3.35 13.12
N GLU A 212 -4.70 4.07 13.42
CA GLU A 212 -5.31 5.00 12.47
C GLU A 212 -4.38 6.16 12.13
N LEU A 213 -3.60 6.62 13.12
CA LEU A 213 -2.54 7.60 12.89
C LEU A 213 -1.51 7.08 11.87
N LEU A 214 -1.03 5.85 12.03
CA LEU A 214 -0.08 5.24 11.09
C LEU A 214 -0.68 5.18 9.68
N MET A 215 -1.95 4.82 9.54
CA MET A 215 -2.63 4.78 8.23
C MET A 215 -2.72 6.18 7.60
N GLU A 216 -3.05 7.19 8.39
CA GLU A 216 -3.12 8.57 7.91
C GLU A 216 -1.75 9.10 7.48
N ILE A 217 -0.70 8.84 8.27
CA ILE A 217 0.68 9.23 7.91
C ILE A 217 1.14 8.49 6.66
N THR A 218 0.81 7.19 6.52
CA THR A 218 1.15 6.42 5.32
C THR A 218 0.52 7.05 4.08
N GLY A 219 -0.76 7.46 4.15
CA GLY A 219 -1.42 8.20 3.07
C GLY A 219 -0.78 9.54 2.77
N LEU A 220 -0.42 10.33 3.80
CA LEU A 220 0.31 11.59 3.65
C LEU A 220 1.67 11.39 2.97
N THR A 221 2.39 10.33 3.32
CA THR A 221 3.65 9.98 2.66
C THR A 221 3.43 9.65 1.19
N GLU A 222 2.40 8.88 0.84
CA GLU A 222 2.11 8.57 -0.57
C GLU A 222 1.79 9.85 -1.37
N ASP A 223 0.96 10.72 -0.80
CA ASP A 223 0.64 12.01 -1.41
C ASP A 223 1.91 12.84 -1.64
N ALA A 224 2.74 12.96 -0.60
CA ALA A 224 3.99 13.71 -0.64
C ALA A 224 5.02 13.07 -1.57
N GLU A 225 5.13 11.76 -1.69
CA GLU A 225 6.15 11.17 -2.55
C GLU A 225 5.75 11.14 -4.01
N THR A 226 4.45 11.05 -4.33
CA THR A 226 4.06 10.59 -5.67
C THR A 226 2.98 11.42 -6.36
N LEU A 227 2.12 12.14 -5.64
CA LEU A 227 0.97 12.78 -6.27
C LEU A 227 1.25 14.21 -6.65
N THR A 228 1.00 14.59 -7.90
CA THR A 228 0.90 16.01 -8.25
C THR A 228 -0.21 16.27 -9.25
N VAL A 229 -0.91 17.40 -9.13
CA VAL A 229 -1.88 17.90 -10.12
C VAL A 229 -1.26 18.89 -11.12
N LYS A 230 0.02 19.24 -10.96
CA LYS A 230 0.71 20.13 -11.90
C LYS A 230 0.74 19.50 -13.29
N GLY A 231 0.37 20.29 -14.30
CA GLY A 231 0.30 19.83 -15.70
C GLY A 231 -0.87 18.89 -16.00
N GLN A 232 -1.85 18.76 -15.10
CA GLN A 232 -3.05 17.94 -15.31
C GLN A 232 -4.29 18.82 -15.50
N PRO A 233 -5.36 18.28 -16.12
CA PRO A 233 -6.62 19.00 -16.23
C PRO A 233 -7.14 19.41 -14.85
N ALA A 234 -7.67 20.63 -14.72
CA ALA A 234 -8.26 21.12 -13.47
C ALA A 234 -9.35 20.19 -12.91
N PHE A 235 -10.02 19.45 -13.80
CA PHE A 235 -10.98 18.39 -13.51
C PHE A 235 -10.45 17.35 -12.51
N VAL A 236 -9.16 16.99 -12.58
CA VAL A 236 -8.55 15.99 -11.70
C VAL A 236 -8.55 16.49 -10.25
N ALA A 237 -8.13 17.72 -10.01
CA ALA A 237 -8.19 18.29 -8.66
C ALA A 237 -9.64 18.47 -8.19
N GLN A 238 -10.56 18.78 -9.12
CA GLN A 238 -11.98 18.98 -8.80
C GLN A 238 -12.69 17.72 -8.30
N SER A 239 -12.23 16.54 -8.72
CA SER A 239 -12.83 15.27 -8.28
C SER A 239 -12.77 15.06 -6.77
N LEU A 240 -11.80 15.70 -6.09
CA LEU A 240 -11.71 15.68 -4.64
C LEU A 240 -12.85 16.45 -3.96
N TYR A 241 -13.22 17.63 -4.49
CA TYR A 241 -14.33 18.42 -3.94
C TYR A 241 -15.65 17.67 -4.10
N PHE A 242 -15.92 17.12 -5.29
CA PHE A 242 -17.14 16.36 -5.52
C PHE A 242 -17.23 15.14 -4.59
N ARG A 243 -16.12 14.42 -4.42
CA ARG A 243 -16.04 13.30 -3.47
C ARG A 243 -16.35 13.76 -2.03
N ASP A 244 -15.83 14.90 -1.61
CA ASP A 244 -16.02 15.41 -0.26
C ASP A 244 -17.47 15.88 -0.02
N HIS A 245 -18.12 16.47 -1.03
CA HIS A 245 -19.56 16.77 -0.98
C HIS A 245 -20.43 15.51 -0.92
N LEU A 246 -20.09 14.45 -1.67
CA LEU A 246 -20.76 13.15 -1.58
C LEU A 246 -20.64 12.54 -0.18
N ARG A 247 -19.48 12.69 0.46
CA ARG A 247 -19.28 12.26 1.85
C ARG A 247 -20.16 13.06 2.81
N ALA A 248 -20.14 14.38 2.69
CA ALA A 248 -20.98 15.24 3.52
C ALA A 248 -22.48 14.95 3.35
N LEU A 249 -22.91 14.54 2.15
CA LEU A 249 -24.28 14.11 1.88
C LEU A 249 -24.66 12.89 2.71
N LEU A 250 -23.80 11.86 2.81
CA LEU A 250 -24.07 10.67 3.63
C LEU A 250 -24.29 10.99 5.11
N GLU A 251 -23.67 12.07 5.62
CA GLU A 251 -23.80 12.50 7.01
C GLU A 251 -24.96 13.51 7.22
N SER A 252 -25.57 13.98 6.13
CA SER A 252 -26.54 15.07 6.15
C SER A 252 -27.90 14.68 6.76
N PRO A 253 -28.66 15.66 7.29
CA PRO A 253 -30.04 15.44 7.70
C PRO A 253 -30.93 14.90 6.57
N LEU A 254 -30.73 15.36 5.33
CA LEU A 254 -31.47 14.89 4.16
C LEU A 254 -31.33 13.37 3.98
N TYR A 255 -30.09 12.87 4.08
CA TYR A 255 -29.84 11.44 3.90
C TYR A 255 -30.41 10.62 5.05
N LYS A 256 -30.36 11.13 6.29
CA LYS A 256 -31.03 10.51 7.44
C LYS A 256 -32.54 10.39 7.21
N ASP A 257 -33.20 11.45 6.76
CA ASP A 257 -34.63 11.43 6.48
C ASP A 257 -34.99 10.51 5.29
N TYR A 258 -34.14 10.43 4.27
CA TYR A 258 -34.28 9.46 3.18
C TYR A 258 -34.19 8.02 3.68
N THR A 259 -33.17 7.68 4.48
CA THR A 259 -33.04 6.32 5.05
C THR A 259 -34.17 5.95 5.99
N ALA A 260 -34.81 6.94 6.63
CA ALA A 260 -36.00 6.77 7.45
C ALA A 260 -37.32 6.71 6.64
N GLY A 261 -37.26 6.78 5.31
CA GLY A 261 -38.43 6.74 4.43
C GLY A 261 -39.26 8.02 4.40
N LYS A 262 -38.79 9.12 4.99
CA LYS A 262 -39.49 10.41 5.04
C LYS A 262 -39.28 11.25 3.78
N LYS A 263 -38.21 10.96 3.03
CA LYS A 263 -37.84 11.66 1.80
C LYS A 263 -37.66 10.65 0.65
N PRO A 264 -38.02 11.02 -0.58
CA PRO A 264 -37.87 10.14 -1.74
C PRO A 264 -36.42 10.17 -2.27
N ALA A 265 -36.03 9.15 -3.05
CA ALA A 265 -34.67 9.02 -3.58
C ALA A 265 -34.30 10.16 -4.55
N GLU A 266 -35.28 10.69 -5.25
CA GLU A 266 -35.19 11.80 -6.19
C GLU A 266 -34.62 13.06 -5.55
N GLU A 267 -34.91 13.32 -4.27
CA GLU A 267 -34.35 14.47 -3.56
C GLU A 267 -32.84 14.31 -3.30
N VAL A 268 -32.39 13.08 -3.00
CA VAL A 268 -30.97 12.78 -2.83
C VAL A 268 -30.23 12.88 -4.17
N LEU A 269 -30.79 12.32 -5.23
CA LEU A 269 -30.19 12.36 -6.58
C LEU A 269 -30.03 13.80 -7.09
N LYS A 270 -31.03 14.66 -6.90
CA LYS A 270 -30.93 16.10 -7.27
C LYS A 270 -29.78 16.82 -6.57
N VAL A 271 -29.49 16.48 -5.31
CA VAL A 271 -28.34 17.06 -4.61
C VAL A 271 -27.02 16.56 -5.21
N ILE A 272 -26.96 15.29 -5.61
CA ILE A 272 -25.78 14.73 -6.29
C ILE A 272 -25.58 15.39 -7.67
N GLU A 273 -26.65 15.57 -8.45
CA GLU A 273 -26.61 16.28 -9.74
C GLU A 273 -26.14 17.72 -9.58
N LYS A 274 -26.62 18.41 -8.54
CA LYS A 274 -26.15 19.76 -8.19
C LYS A 274 -24.65 19.79 -7.96
N TYR A 275 -24.12 18.88 -7.13
CA TYR A 275 -22.68 18.81 -6.88
C TYR A 275 -21.88 18.43 -8.13
N ALA A 276 -22.37 17.48 -8.94
CA ALA A 276 -21.73 17.12 -10.21
C ALA A 276 -21.63 18.33 -11.17
N LEU A 277 -22.67 19.18 -11.19
CA LEU A 277 -22.66 20.41 -11.98
C LEU A 277 -21.75 21.49 -11.37
N GLU A 278 -21.82 21.71 -10.06
CA GLU A 278 -21.05 22.76 -9.38
C GLU A 278 -19.55 22.46 -9.42
N ASP A 279 -19.15 21.26 -9.03
CA ASP A 279 -17.76 20.86 -8.84
C ASP A 279 -17.10 20.41 -10.15
N MET A 280 -17.81 19.60 -10.94
CA MET A 280 -17.25 18.91 -12.12
C MET A 280 -17.72 19.49 -13.46
N LYS A 281 -18.68 20.43 -13.46
CA LYS A 281 -19.36 20.94 -14.65
C LYS A 281 -20.05 19.85 -15.48
N ILE A 282 -20.46 18.76 -14.84
CA ILE A 282 -21.19 17.66 -15.47
C ILE A 282 -22.69 17.86 -15.24
N LYS A 283 -23.43 18.07 -16.34
CA LYS A 283 -24.88 17.95 -16.34
C LYS A 283 -25.25 16.49 -16.53
N ALA A 284 -25.83 15.88 -15.50
CA ALA A 284 -26.37 14.53 -15.54
C ALA A 284 -27.81 14.56 -15.03
N ASP A 285 -28.71 13.86 -15.72
CA ASP A 285 -30.02 13.51 -15.17
C ASP A 285 -29.91 12.06 -14.69
N LEU A 286 -29.63 11.86 -13.41
CA LEU A 286 -29.37 10.54 -12.84
C LEU A 286 -30.64 9.67 -12.82
N LEU A 287 -31.83 10.27 -12.92
CA LEU A 287 -33.07 9.51 -13.01
C LEU A 287 -33.22 8.84 -14.36
N THR A 288 -32.85 9.53 -15.44
CA THR A 288 -33.02 9.06 -16.83
C THR A 288 -31.73 8.66 -17.53
N LEU A 289 -30.57 8.76 -16.85
CA LEU A 289 -29.27 8.45 -17.45
C LEU A 289 -29.26 7.06 -18.11
N GLU A 290 -28.89 7.02 -19.38
CA GLU A 290 -28.80 5.77 -20.14
C GLU A 290 -27.60 4.93 -19.69
N PRO A 291 -27.63 3.60 -19.90
CA PRO A 291 -26.50 2.73 -19.59
C PRO A 291 -25.21 3.15 -20.31
N PRO A 292 -24.03 2.85 -19.73
CA PRO A 292 -22.73 3.35 -20.21
C PRO A 292 -22.25 2.76 -21.55
N ARG A 293 -22.95 1.78 -22.14
CA ARG A 293 -22.51 1.11 -23.37
C ARG A 293 -23.65 0.91 -24.34
N ASP A 294 -23.39 1.34 -25.58
CA ASP A 294 -24.06 0.83 -26.76
C ASP A 294 -23.17 -0.26 -27.41
N TYR A 295 -23.67 -1.50 -27.46
CA TYR A 295 -22.95 -2.62 -28.07
C TYR A 295 -22.93 -2.56 -29.60
N LEU A 296 -23.63 -1.60 -30.20
CA LEU A 296 -23.63 -1.37 -31.65
C LEU A 296 -22.51 -0.42 -32.08
N GLU A 297 -21.85 0.28 -31.16
CA GLU A 297 -20.78 1.21 -31.47
C GLU A 297 -19.40 0.53 -31.55
N LEU A 298 -18.79 0.54 -32.73
CA LEU A 298 -17.45 -0.01 -32.99
C LEU A 298 -16.37 0.54 -32.05
N LYS A 299 -16.49 1.82 -31.66
CA LYS A 299 -15.55 2.51 -30.76
C LYS A 299 -15.39 1.79 -29.41
N ASN A 300 -16.47 1.21 -28.89
CA ASN A 300 -16.46 0.46 -27.63
C ASN A 300 -15.61 -0.82 -27.73
N TYR A 301 -15.52 -1.43 -28.91
CA TYR A 301 -14.66 -2.59 -29.17
C TYR A 301 -13.19 -2.20 -29.31
N ALA A 302 -12.90 -1.08 -29.97
CA ALA A 302 -11.54 -0.55 -30.10
C ALA A 302 -10.93 -0.18 -28.75
N ASP A 303 -11.68 0.52 -27.90
CA ASP A 303 -11.26 0.87 -26.53
C ASP A 303 -10.99 -0.39 -25.69
N ARG A 304 -11.85 -1.40 -25.82
CA ARG A 304 -11.67 -2.70 -25.16
C ARG A 304 -10.40 -3.40 -25.66
N ALA A 305 -10.13 -3.41 -26.96
CA ALA A 305 -8.93 -4.03 -27.53
C ALA A 305 -7.65 -3.36 -27.00
N LYS A 306 -7.63 -2.01 -26.97
CA LYS A 306 -6.54 -1.24 -26.37
C LYS A 306 -6.34 -1.60 -24.89
N TRP A 307 -7.42 -1.77 -24.15
CA TRP A 307 -7.34 -2.18 -22.74
C TRP A 307 -6.79 -3.61 -22.58
N GLN A 308 -7.23 -4.56 -23.41
CA GLN A 308 -6.72 -5.94 -23.39
C GLN A 308 -5.24 -6.02 -23.73
N TYR A 309 -4.73 -5.16 -24.62
CA TYR A 309 -3.31 -5.08 -24.93
C TYR A 309 -2.48 -4.85 -23.66
N TYR A 310 -2.80 -3.82 -22.85
CA TYR A 310 -2.01 -3.54 -21.65
C TYR A 310 -2.06 -4.66 -20.60
N LYS A 311 -3.18 -5.36 -20.47
CA LYS A 311 -3.27 -6.55 -19.61
C LYS A 311 -2.32 -7.65 -20.07
N SER A 312 -2.25 -7.88 -21.38
CA SER A 312 -1.37 -8.90 -21.97
C SER A 312 0.12 -8.62 -21.78
N THR A 313 0.49 -7.36 -21.47
CA THR A 313 1.89 -7.00 -21.14
C THR A 313 2.34 -7.43 -19.74
N ALA A 314 1.43 -7.93 -18.88
CA ALA A 314 1.78 -8.41 -17.55
C ALA A 314 2.48 -9.78 -17.61
N SER A 315 3.75 -9.82 -17.19
CA SER A 315 4.53 -11.07 -17.18
C SER A 315 4.36 -11.83 -15.86
N ARG A 316 4.66 -13.13 -15.84
CA ARG A 316 4.71 -13.93 -14.60
C ARG A 316 5.67 -13.34 -13.55
N LYS A 317 6.77 -12.73 -13.98
CA LYS A 317 7.73 -12.06 -13.10
C LYS A 317 7.10 -10.85 -12.41
N ASP A 318 6.34 -10.05 -13.15
CA ASP A 318 5.65 -8.87 -12.64
C ASP A 318 4.60 -9.24 -11.59
N PHE A 319 3.78 -10.26 -11.88
CA PHE A 319 2.82 -10.79 -10.91
C PHE A 319 3.49 -11.26 -9.63
N LYS A 320 4.60 -11.99 -9.76
CA LYS A 320 5.32 -12.48 -8.58
C LYS A 320 5.84 -11.33 -7.73
N ARG A 321 6.38 -10.26 -8.34
CA ARG A 321 6.84 -9.07 -7.61
C ARG A 321 5.70 -8.40 -6.87
N LEU A 322 4.57 -8.18 -7.55
CA LEU A 322 3.39 -7.55 -6.95
C LEU A 322 2.78 -8.41 -5.82
N LEU A 323 2.77 -9.74 -5.99
CA LEU A 323 2.31 -10.68 -4.97
C LEU A 323 3.22 -10.66 -3.74
N LEU A 324 4.54 -10.66 -3.95
CA LEU A 324 5.52 -10.56 -2.87
C LEU A 324 5.34 -9.24 -2.09
N PHE A 325 5.16 -8.12 -2.78
CA PHE A 325 4.80 -6.86 -2.13
C PHE A 325 3.53 -7.00 -1.30
N ALA A 326 2.44 -7.52 -1.86
CA ALA A 326 1.17 -7.64 -1.15
C ALA A 326 1.22 -8.60 0.06
N GLN A 327 2.13 -9.58 0.06
CA GLN A 327 2.27 -10.58 1.12
C GLN A 327 3.23 -10.17 2.24
N TYR A 328 4.16 -9.27 1.97
CA TYR A 328 5.27 -8.99 2.88
C TYR A 328 5.44 -7.51 3.22
N ASP A 329 5.01 -6.59 2.35
CA ASP A 329 5.18 -5.17 2.63
C ASP A 329 4.32 -4.74 3.84
N ARG A 330 5.00 -4.28 4.89
CA ARG A 330 4.34 -3.89 6.14
C ARG A 330 3.30 -2.78 5.94
N ARG A 331 3.55 -1.80 5.07
CA ARG A 331 2.62 -0.67 4.87
C ARG A 331 1.36 -1.17 4.19
N TYR A 332 1.51 -2.01 3.17
CA TYR A 332 0.39 -2.65 2.50
C TYR A 332 -0.40 -3.56 3.45
N LEU A 333 0.26 -4.47 4.16
CA LEU A 333 -0.40 -5.39 5.09
C LEU A 333 -1.15 -4.66 6.21
N ARG A 334 -0.58 -3.57 6.74
CA ARG A 334 -1.25 -2.72 7.74
C ARG A 334 -2.49 -2.08 7.16
N ALA A 335 -2.42 -1.51 5.94
CA ALA A 335 -3.56 -0.91 5.27
C ALA A 335 -4.65 -1.95 4.95
N ALA A 336 -4.24 -3.15 4.52
CA ALA A 336 -5.14 -4.25 4.21
C ALA A 336 -5.84 -4.83 5.45
N ALA A 337 -5.13 -4.94 6.58
CA ALA A 337 -5.63 -5.54 7.81
C ALA A 337 -6.72 -4.72 8.54
N ARG A 338 -7.14 -3.57 8.02
CA ARG A 338 -8.14 -2.71 8.65
C ARG A 338 -9.53 -3.37 8.69
N THR A 339 -9.97 -3.78 9.88
CA THR A 339 -11.25 -4.47 10.13
C THR A 339 -12.40 -3.51 10.46
N THR A 340 -12.83 -2.64 9.56
CA THR A 340 -14.09 -1.88 9.76
C THR A 340 -15.29 -2.74 9.35
N ARG A 341 -16.45 -2.60 10.01
CA ARG A 341 -17.69 -3.27 9.59
C ARG A 341 -18.25 -2.61 8.33
N ARG A 342 -18.86 -3.39 7.43
CA ARG A 342 -19.47 -2.89 6.19
C ARG A 342 -20.57 -1.88 6.54
N LEU A 343 -20.67 -0.77 5.80
CA LEU A 343 -21.68 0.30 5.94
C LEU A 343 -21.70 1.08 7.27
N GLU A 344 -21.03 0.62 8.34
CA GLU A 344 -21.01 1.32 9.65
C GLU A 344 -20.07 2.53 9.69
N ASP A 345 -19.22 2.70 8.69
CA ASP A 345 -18.17 3.73 8.68
C ASP A 345 -18.28 4.54 7.36
N ALA A 346 -19.42 5.25 7.25
CA ALA A 346 -19.83 6.06 6.09
C ALA A 346 -18.79 7.10 5.59
N PRO A 347 -17.95 7.73 6.44
CA PRO A 347 -16.98 8.74 5.98
C PRO A 347 -15.61 8.20 5.54
N LEU A 348 -15.42 6.88 5.37
CA LEU A 348 -14.09 6.31 5.15
C LEU A 348 -13.41 6.74 3.84
N GLU A 349 -12.53 7.73 4.02
CA GLU A 349 -11.42 8.14 3.14
C GLU A 349 -10.36 7.04 2.93
N ASN A 350 -10.48 5.90 3.63
CA ASN A 350 -9.33 5.15 4.12
C ASN A 350 -9.31 3.66 3.72
N HIS A 351 -10.05 3.29 2.66
CA HIS A 351 -9.90 2.01 1.96
C HIS A 351 -9.22 2.14 0.59
N ASN A 352 -8.82 3.35 0.20
CA ASN A 352 -8.04 3.57 -1.01
C ASN A 352 -6.55 3.28 -0.81
N LEU A 353 -6.05 3.35 0.43
CA LEU A 353 -4.62 3.25 0.70
C LEU A 353 -4.00 1.93 0.19
N PRO A 354 -4.63 0.74 0.36
CA PRO A 354 -4.14 -0.48 -0.28
C PRO A 354 -4.03 -0.36 -1.80
N MET A 355 -5.02 0.26 -2.47
CA MET A 355 -4.99 0.48 -3.92
C MET A 355 -3.91 1.46 -4.36
N VAL A 356 -3.71 2.55 -3.61
CA VAL A 356 -2.64 3.53 -3.87
C VAL A 356 -1.27 2.87 -3.77
N LEU A 357 -1.05 2.08 -2.71
CA LEU A 357 0.20 1.34 -2.49
C LEU A 357 0.44 0.29 -3.58
N LEU A 358 -0.58 -0.47 -3.97
CA LEU A 358 -0.48 -1.43 -5.08
C LEU A 358 -0.22 -0.75 -6.42
N PHE A 359 -0.87 0.39 -6.68
CA PHE A 359 -0.67 1.12 -7.92
C PHE A 359 0.72 1.72 -8.02
N ARG A 360 1.23 2.26 -6.92
CA ARG A 360 2.63 2.68 -6.83
C ARG A 360 3.60 1.54 -7.13
N GLU A 361 3.40 0.38 -6.50
CA GLU A 361 4.27 -0.78 -6.75
C GLU A 361 4.16 -1.27 -8.19
N ALA A 362 2.94 -1.35 -8.73
CA ALA A 362 2.72 -1.71 -10.13
C ALA A 362 3.40 -0.73 -11.09
N LEU A 363 3.38 0.57 -10.79
CA LEU A 363 4.10 1.58 -11.56
C LEU A 363 5.62 1.38 -11.50
N ALA A 364 6.16 1.09 -10.32
CA ALA A 364 7.59 0.80 -10.17
C ALA A 364 7.99 -0.45 -10.97
N ILE A 365 7.16 -1.50 -10.94
CA ILE A 365 7.35 -2.73 -11.72
C ILE A 365 7.29 -2.45 -13.23
N LYS A 366 6.41 -1.54 -13.67
CA LYS A 366 6.18 -1.17 -15.07
C LYS A 366 6.93 0.09 -15.51
N GLU A 367 7.97 0.47 -14.78
CA GLU A 367 8.89 1.58 -15.12
C GLU A 367 8.15 2.90 -15.40
N GLY A 368 7.08 3.15 -14.66
CA GLY A 368 6.26 4.36 -14.76
C GLY A 368 5.18 4.34 -15.83
N ASN A 369 5.01 3.26 -16.59
CA ASN A 369 3.91 3.14 -17.55
C ASN A 369 2.58 2.91 -16.82
N LYS A 370 1.77 3.98 -16.71
CA LYS A 370 0.48 3.93 -16.02
C LYS A 370 -0.49 2.92 -16.62
N LEU A 371 -0.64 2.88 -17.95
CA LEU A 371 -1.56 1.96 -18.60
C LEU A 371 -1.18 0.49 -18.35
N ALA A 372 0.11 0.17 -18.40
CA ALA A 372 0.61 -1.17 -18.07
C ALA A 372 0.47 -1.50 -16.57
N ALA A 373 0.65 -0.52 -15.68
CA ALA A 373 0.48 -0.70 -14.23
C ALA A 373 -0.99 -0.99 -13.86
N VAL A 374 -1.94 -0.20 -14.40
CA VAL A 374 -3.38 -0.47 -14.24
C VAL A 374 -3.71 -1.86 -14.81
N GLY A 375 -3.14 -2.23 -15.97
CA GLY A 375 -3.33 -3.54 -16.58
C GLY A 375 -2.80 -4.70 -15.73
N LEU A 376 -1.63 -4.54 -15.11
CA LEU A 376 -1.05 -5.52 -14.18
C LEU A 376 -1.96 -5.73 -12.97
N ILE A 377 -2.47 -4.66 -12.36
CA ILE A 377 -3.39 -4.75 -11.21
C ILE A 377 -4.69 -5.43 -11.60
N ASP A 378 -5.24 -5.09 -12.77
CA ASP A 378 -6.52 -5.66 -13.21
C ASP A 378 -6.41 -7.19 -13.40
N GLU A 379 -5.32 -7.67 -13.99
CA GLU A 379 -5.06 -9.10 -14.08
C GLU A 379 -4.71 -9.73 -12.73
N ALA A 380 -4.04 -8.99 -11.84
CA ALA A 380 -3.63 -9.50 -10.53
C ALA A 380 -4.85 -9.71 -9.62
N VAL A 381 -5.82 -8.79 -9.66
CA VAL A 381 -7.11 -8.94 -8.96
C VAL A 381 -7.94 -10.09 -9.55
N ARG A 382 -7.79 -10.39 -10.84
CA ARG A 382 -8.57 -11.42 -11.55
C ARG A 382 -8.18 -12.86 -11.18
N ILE A 383 -6.90 -13.16 -10.93
CA ILE A 383 -6.40 -14.54 -10.76
C ILE A 383 -6.84 -15.19 -9.41
N PRO A 384 -6.71 -14.53 -8.23
CA PRO A 384 -7.17 -15.08 -6.94
C PRO A 384 -8.70 -15.23 -6.84
N PHE A 385 -9.44 -14.50 -7.66
CA PHE A 385 -10.90 -14.39 -7.62
C PHE A 385 -11.64 -15.68 -7.98
N SER A 386 -11.06 -16.51 -8.87
CA SER A 386 -11.63 -17.81 -9.25
C SER A 386 -11.75 -18.74 -8.04
N TRP A 387 -10.76 -18.70 -7.16
CA TRP A 387 -10.70 -19.51 -5.95
C TRP A 387 -11.63 -18.97 -4.86
N VAL A 388 -11.61 -17.64 -4.60
CA VAL A 388 -12.53 -17.00 -3.65
C VAL A 388 -13.98 -17.24 -4.06
N LYS A 389 -14.32 -17.16 -5.36
CA LYS A 389 -15.67 -17.41 -5.89
C LYS A 389 -16.23 -18.78 -5.52
N ALA A 390 -15.39 -19.79 -5.32
CA ALA A 390 -15.82 -21.13 -4.91
C ALA A 390 -16.30 -21.23 -3.45
N ILE A 391 -16.02 -20.23 -2.59
CA ILE A 391 -16.43 -20.24 -1.17
C ILE A 391 -17.91 -19.80 -1.02
N PRO A 392 -18.79 -20.55 -0.34
CA PRO A 392 -20.17 -20.12 -0.08
C PRO A 392 -20.26 -18.77 0.65
N ARG A 393 -21.26 -17.94 0.32
CA ARG A 393 -21.37 -16.54 0.82
C ARG A 393 -21.59 -16.47 2.32
N ASP A 394 -22.44 -17.34 2.84
CA ASP A 394 -22.76 -17.53 4.26
C ASP A 394 -21.55 -17.93 5.12
N LYS A 395 -20.47 -18.43 4.50
CA LYS A 395 -19.25 -18.84 5.19
C LYS A 395 -18.17 -17.76 5.23
N LEU A 396 -18.43 -16.57 4.69
CA LEU A 396 -17.47 -15.48 4.66
C LEU A 396 -17.81 -14.45 5.74
N PRO A 397 -16.83 -14.03 6.56
CA PRO A 397 -17.06 -13.00 7.58
C PRO A 397 -17.38 -11.63 6.99
N ALA A 398 -18.30 -10.87 7.62
CA ALA A 398 -18.74 -9.54 7.19
C ALA A 398 -17.77 -8.39 7.54
N SER A 399 -16.46 -8.60 7.41
CA SER A 399 -15.42 -7.64 7.81
C SER A 399 -14.51 -7.22 6.65
N VAL A 400 -14.15 -5.94 6.57
CA VAL A 400 -13.35 -5.40 5.44
C VAL A 400 -11.90 -5.93 5.38
N ALA A 401 -11.31 -6.38 6.50
CA ALA A 401 -9.93 -6.87 6.48
C ALA A 401 -9.74 -8.17 5.68
N LEU A 402 -10.78 -9.00 5.59
CA LEU A 402 -10.74 -10.15 4.69
C LEU A 402 -10.66 -9.65 3.24
N GLU A 403 -11.38 -8.60 2.88
CA GLU A 403 -11.44 -8.03 1.51
C GLU A 403 -10.10 -7.59 0.94
N ASN A 404 -9.07 -7.36 1.77
CA ASN A 404 -7.77 -6.89 1.31
C ASN A 404 -6.64 -7.94 1.40
N PHE A 405 -6.92 -9.16 1.90
CA PHE A 405 -5.88 -10.05 2.46
C PHE A 405 -4.90 -10.69 1.44
N LEU A 406 -5.17 -10.62 0.13
CA LEU A 406 -4.20 -11.10 -0.88
C LEU A 406 -3.96 -10.05 -1.97
N LEU A 407 -5.03 -9.49 -2.51
CA LEU A 407 -5.14 -8.28 -3.34
C LEU A 407 -6.59 -7.79 -3.12
N PRO A 408 -6.87 -6.47 -3.13
CA PRO A 408 -8.19 -5.94 -2.79
C PRO A 408 -9.29 -6.55 -3.66
N GLY A 409 -10.08 -7.38 -3.01
CA GLY A 409 -11.24 -8.09 -3.52
C GLY A 409 -11.65 -9.19 -2.55
N ASN A 410 -12.54 -8.90 -1.59
CA ASN A 410 -13.48 -9.92 -1.13
C ASN A 410 -14.93 -9.45 -1.19
N LYS A 411 -15.74 -10.45 -1.53
CA LYS A 411 -17.17 -10.66 -1.34
C LYS A 411 -17.67 -9.95 -0.07
N GLU A 412 -18.63 -9.04 -0.17
CA GLU A 412 -19.97 -9.27 -0.73
C GLU A 412 -20.41 -8.30 -1.84
N ASP A 413 -19.56 -7.34 -2.21
CA ASP A 413 -19.50 -6.80 -3.57
C ASP A 413 -18.15 -7.25 -4.12
N GLY A 414 -18.08 -7.80 -5.33
CA GLY A 414 -16.91 -8.52 -5.82
C GLY A 414 -15.67 -7.64 -6.02
N SER A 415 -14.93 -7.91 -7.07
CA SER A 415 -13.95 -7.03 -7.69
C SER A 415 -14.41 -5.58 -7.95
N ASP A 416 -15.56 -5.11 -7.45
CA ASP A 416 -16.22 -3.89 -7.90
C ASP A 416 -15.55 -2.63 -7.39
N LYS A 417 -15.19 -2.49 -6.10
CA LYS A 417 -14.54 -1.24 -5.64
C LYS A 417 -13.09 -1.08 -6.12
N SER A 418 -12.34 -2.18 -6.23
CA SER A 418 -11.02 -2.16 -6.86
C SER A 418 -11.10 -2.02 -8.38
N ARG A 419 -12.18 -2.49 -9.03
CA ARG A 419 -12.53 -2.11 -10.41
C ARG A 419 -12.93 -0.64 -10.52
N HIS A 420 -13.73 -0.10 -9.62
CA HIS A 420 -14.17 1.30 -9.65
C HIS A 420 -12.95 2.21 -9.63
N TRP A 421 -12.01 1.92 -8.72
CA TRP A 421 -10.75 2.63 -8.65
C TRP A 421 -9.87 2.39 -9.90
N ASN A 422 -9.61 1.14 -10.27
CA ASN A 422 -8.62 0.79 -11.30
C ASN A 422 -9.16 0.96 -12.74
N VAL A 423 -10.40 0.55 -13.01
CA VAL A 423 -11.06 0.64 -14.32
C VAL A 423 -11.34 2.08 -14.69
N PHE A 424 -11.98 2.88 -13.84
CA PHE A 424 -12.26 4.29 -14.18
C PHE A 424 -11.01 5.17 -14.03
N GLY A 425 -10.10 4.85 -13.10
CA GLY A 425 -8.74 5.41 -13.13
C GLY A 425 -8.04 5.12 -14.47
N GLY A 426 -8.13 3.88 -14.96
CA GLY A 426 -7.56 3.45 -16.24
C GLY A 426 -8.21 4.06 -17.47
N ILE A 427 -9.56 4.15 -17.50
CA ILE A 427 -10.33 4.81 -18.57
C ILE A 427 -9.88 6.26 -18.71
N SER A 428 -9.60 6.94 -17.60
CA SER A 428 -9.11 8.32 -17.60
C SER A 428 -7.79 8.49 -18.37
N LEU A 429 -6.96 7.45 -18.47
CA LEU A 429 -5.68 7.49 -19.17
C LEU A 429 -5.79 7.37 -20.70
N TYR A 430 -6.85 6.75 -21.22
CA TYR A 430 -7.01 6.54 -22.67
C TYR A 430 -8.24 7.21 -23.29
N LYS A 431 -9.19 7.68 -22.48
CA LYS A 431 -10.24 8.63 -22.86
C LYS A 431 -9.91 10.00 -22.25
N SER A 432 -10.62 10.37 -21.19
CA SER A 432 -10.35 11.54 -20.36
C SER A 432 -10.93 11.32 -18.96
N PRO A 433 -10.47 12.06 -17.93
CA PRO A 433 -11.09 12.05 -16.60
C PRO A 433 -12.60 12.34 -16.61
N GLU A 434 -13.04 13.28 -17.45
CA GLU A 434 -14.44 13.68 -17.59
C GLU A 434 -15.31 12.56 -18.17
N GLU A 435 -14.85 11.98 -19.27
CA GLU A 435 -15.54 10.87 -19.92
C GLU A 435 -15.58 9.65 -19.00
N SER A 436 -14.50 9.41 -18.25
CA SER A 436 -14.47 8.37 -17.24
C SER A 436 -15.53 8.56 -16.16
N LEU A 437 -15.71 9.79 -15.66
CA LEU A 437 -16.73 10.07 -14.64
C LEU A 437 -18.15 9.93 -15.19
N ARG A 438 -18.41 10.35 -16.44
CA ARG A 438 -19.72 10.12 -17.08
C ARG A 438 -20.05 8.64 -17.19
N LEU A 439 -19.11 7.84 -17.66
CA LEU A 439 -19.28 6.39 -17.76
C LEU A 439 -19.46 5.74 -16.38
N ALA A 440 -18.76 6.23 -15.37
CA ALA A 440 -18.92 5.80 -13.99
C ALA A 440 -20.34 6.10 -13.48
N LEU A 441 -20.81 7.34 -13.59
CA LEU A 441 -22.16 7.71 -13.17
C LEU A 441 -23.25 6.89 -13.88
N ALA A 442 -23.12 6.66 -15.18
CA ALA A 442 -24.04 5.82 -15.94
C ALA A 442 -24.05 4.36 -15.45
N ARG A 443 -22.87 3.82 -15.12
CA ARG A 443 -22.74 2.48 -14.51
C ARG A 443 -23.43 2.43 -13.15
N GLU A 444 -23.11 3.37 -12.25
CA GLU A 444 -23.66 3.38 -10.90
C GLU A 444 -25.18 3.58 -10.90
N VAL A 445 -25.72 4.41 -11.80
CA VAL A 445 -27.17 4.58 -11.96
C VAL A 445 -27.84 3.27 -12.37
N ALA A 446 -27.23 2.51 -13.29
CA ALA A 446 -27.76 1.21 -13.69
C ALA A 446 -27.80 0.25 -12.50
N ASP A 447 -26.73 0.17 -11.70
CA ASP A 447 -26.69 -0.68 -10.50
C ASP A 447 -27.70 -0.22 -9.42
N PHE A 448 -27.88 1.09 -9.25
CA PHE A 448 -28.89 1.63 -8.34
C PHE A 448 -30.32 1.23 -8.76
N ARG A 449 -30.60 1.22 -10.07
CA ARG A 449 -31.89 0.77 -10.62
C ARG A 449 -32.07 -0.74 -10.43
N GLU A 450 -31.08 -1.55 -10.77
CA GLU A 450 -31.10 -3.01 -10.60
C GLU A 450 -31.24 -3.42 -9.12
N GLY A 451 -30.64 -2.63 -8.21
CA GLY A 451 -30.75 -2.79 -6.76
C GLY A 451 -32.10 -2.34 -6.15
N GLY A 452 -33.11 -2.06 -6.99
CA GLY A 452 -34.47 -1.73 -6.57
C GLY A 452 -34.62 -0.35 -5.95
N ARG A 453 -33.67 0.58 -6.17
CA ARG A 453 -33.68 1.96 -5.66
C ARG A 453 -33.82 2.08 -4.13
N THR A 454 -33.32 1.09 -3.40
CA THR A 454 -33.39 1.04 -1.93
C THR A 454 -32.37 1.99 -1.27
N PRO A 455 -32.56 2.37 0.02
CA PRO A 455 -31.55 3.14 0.76
C PRO A 455 -30.17 2.49 0.79
N LYS A 456 -30.13 1.15 0.81
CA LYS A 456 -28.88 0.39 0.70
C LYS A 456 -28.22 0.60 -0.67
N ALA A 457 -29.00 0.50 -1.75
CA ALA A 457 -28.51 0.73 -3.11
C ALA A 457 -28.01 2.18 -3.31
N MET A 458 -28.71 3.17 -2.76
CA MET A 458 -28.25 4.58 -2.79
C MET A 458 -26.94 4.76 -2.03
N THR A 459 -26.79 4.09 -0.88
CA THR A 459 -25.55 4.17 -0.09
C THR A 459 -24.37 3.62 -0.90
N GLU A 460 -24.56 2.50 -1.59
CA GLU A 460 -23.51 1.95 -2.46
C GLU A 460 -23.26 2.82 -3.69
N PHE A 461 -24.30 3.36 -4.35
CA PHE A 461 -24.15 4.34 -5.44
C PHE A 461 -23.22 5.50 -5.05
N ILE A 462 -23.44 6.11 -3.89
CA ILE A 462 -22.62 7.23 -3.41
C ILE A 462 -21.20 6.76 -3.11
N ARG A 463 -21.04 5.60 -2.45
CA ARG A 463 -19.72 5.03 -2.10
C ARG A 463 -18.90 4.63 -3.33
N ASP A 464 -19.53 4.06 -4.35
CA ASP A 464 -18.88 3.63 -5.58
C ASP A 464 -18.52 4.83 -6.45
N THR A 465 -19.38 5.85 -6.51
CA THR A 465 -19.03 7.14 -7.13
C THR A 465 -17.82 7.77 -6.45
N MET A 466 -17.73 7.75 -5.11
CA MET A 466 -16.53 8.21 -4.41
C MET A 466 -15.29 7.36 -4.74
N ALA A 467 -15.42 6.03 -4.87
CA ALA A 467 -14.32 5.15 -5.26
C ALA A 467 -13.83 5.45 -6.69
N ASN A 468 -14.76 5.69 -7.63
CA ASN A 468 -14.49 6.13 -9.00
C ASN A 468 -13.70 7.44 -9.02
N LEU A 469 -14.16 8.46 -8.29
CA LEU A 469 -13.48 9.75 -8.17
C LEU A 469 -12.07 9.64 -7.59
N ASN A 470 -11.87 8.77 -6.60
CA ASN A 470 -10.54 8.49 -6.06
C ASN A 470 -9.66 7.79 -7.12
N GLY A 471 -10.19 6.80 -7.83
CA GLY A 471 -9.46 6.13 -8.92
C GLY A 471 -8.97 7.11 -9.98
N ILE A 472 -9.87 7.96 -10.47
CA ILE A 472 -9.57 9.03 -11.42
C ILE A 472 -8.47 9.95 -10.84
N TYR A 473 -8.65 10.42 -9.62
CA TYR A 473 -7.69 11.31 -8.97
C TYR A 473 -6.29 10.69 -8.87
N TYR A 474 -6.16 9.54 -8.20
CA TYR A 474 -4.85 8.96 -7.89
C TYR A 474 -4.16 8.39 -9.13
N VAL A 475 -4.88 7.71 -10.03
CA VAL A 475 -4.26 7.15 -11.25
C VAL A 475 -3.72 8.26 -12.15
N VAL A 476 -4.46 9.37 -12.29
CA VAL A 476 -4.03 10.51 -13.10
C VAL A 476 -2.97 11.35 -12.37
N SER A 477 -3.12 11.57 -11.06
CA SER A 477 -2.24 12.44 -10.26
C SER A 477 -0.90 11.83 -9.90
N LEU A 478 -0.80 10.50 -9.77
CA LEU A 478 0.46 9.85 -9.41
C LEU A 478 1.48 10.06 -10.53
N ASN A 479 2.52 10.84 -10.28
CA ASN A 479 3.54 11.18 -11.24
C ASN A 479 4.70 10.16 -11.19
N PRO A 480 4.91 9.37 -12.26
CA PRO A 480 6.00 8.40 -12.29
C PRO A 480 7.39 9.02 -12.17
N GLY A 481 7.55 10.29 -12.57
CA GLY A 481 8.80 11.03 -12.41
C GLY A 481 9.19 11.28 -10.96
N LEU A 482 8.22 11.22 -10.03
CA LEU A 482 8.48 11.36 -8.59
C LEU A 482 8.79 10.03 -7.90
N LEU A 483 8.66 8.90 -8.59
CA LEU A 483 9.03 7.58 -8.07
C LEU A 483 10.54 7.32 -8.06
N LYS A 484 11.31 8.15 -8.77
CA LYS A 484 12.75 7.98 -8.99
C LYS A 484 13.60 8.61 -7.89
#